data_AF-A0A0Q5H0Q8-F1
#
_entry.id   AF-A0A0Q5H0Q8-F1
#
_cell.length_a   1.000
_cell.length_b   1.000
_cell.length_c   1.000
_cell.angle_alpha   90.00
_cell.angle_beta   90.00
_cell.angle_gamma   90.00
#
_symmetry.space_group_name_H-M   'P 1'
#
loop_
_entity.id
_entity.type
_entity.pdbx_description
1 polymer ?
#
loop_
_entity_poly.entity_id
_entity_poly.type
_entity_poly.pdbx_seq_one_letter_code
_entity_poly.pdbx_strand_id
1 'polypeptide(L)'
;MKSLTPQQLHILTLLGTFGYLSTRDVSKLAWPNSESHSAHVMAQASLSRLADLGLVLARDLRERPAAKREAPPPKTGIAKGYVLTKRGAEELNNHWMPEYSVYDLPEDGNASLWFADGYNLSLKDHVVRAPVIELCHQMTRQWSPLDDTDPTEQTFLSILPVGPRGASRNFLGLKAYSHFDAVLVNNRFEFVAGVYLADPLTSTATAKVSKLSKQGDPFLIAVDRPPRLLTLVKWRERIAPALAAAVEKELPPGLEA
;
A
#
# COMPACT_ATOMS: atom_id res chain seq x y z
N MET A 1 -5.21 -8.74 -27.00
CA MET A 1 -5.10 -7.48 -26.22
C MET A 1 -3.62 -7.23 -25.94
N LYS A 2 -3.16 -5.97 -25.92
CA LYS A 2 -1.79 -5.66 -25.47
C LYS A 2 -1.68 -5.98 -23.97
N SER A 3 -0.60 -6.64 -23.56
CA SER A 3 -0.29 -6.88 -22.15
C SER A 3 -0.18 -5.56 -21.40
N LEU A 4 -0.55 -5.56 -20.11
CA LEU A 4 -0.36 -4.42 -19.24
C LEU A 4 1.12 -4.15 -19.05
N THR A 5 1.50 -2.88 -18.98
CA THR A 5 2.89 -2.53 -18.66
C THR A 5 3.20 -2.86 -17.19
N PRO A 6 4.48 -3.12 -16.86
CA PRO A 6 5.00 -3.16 -15.49
C PRO A 6 4.38 -2.14 -14.53
N GLN A 7 4.39 -0.87 -14.94
CA GLN A 7 3.85 0.23 -14.15
C GLN A 7 2.34 0.18 -13.99
N GLN A 8 1.60 -0.19 -15.04
CA GLN A 8 0.15 -0.33 -14.98
C GLN A 8 -0.25 -1.43 -14.00
N LEU A 9 0.43 -2.57 -14.05
CA LEU A 9 0.23 -3.65 -13.12
C LEU A 9 0.53 -3.22 -11.68
N HIS A 10 1.64 -2.52 -11.44
CA HIS A 10 2.01 -2.00 -10.13
C HIS A 10 0.91 -1.08 -9.55
N ILE A 11 0.41 -0.14 -10.35
CA ILE A 11 -0.70 0.74 -9.94
C ILE A 11 -1.96 -0.06 -9.60
N LEU A 12 -2.30 -1.07 -10.41
CA LEU A 12 -3.44 -1.94 -10.12
C LEU A 12 -3.23 -2.70 -8.80
N THR A 13 -2.03 -3.24 -8.55
CA THR A 13 -1.69 -3.93 -7.30
C THR A 13 -1.83 -2.99 -6.08
N LEU A 14 -1.38 -1.74 -6.19
CA LEU A 14 -1.58 -0.74 -5.14
C LEU A 14 -3.07 -0.49 -4.87
N LEU A 15 -3.87 -0.29 -5.93
CA LEU A 15 -5.32 -0.10 -5.83
C LEU A 15 -6.04 -1.35 -5.29
N GLY A 16 -5.54 -2.55 -5.59
CA GLY A 16 -6.09 -3.80 -5.09
C GLY A 16 -5.84 -4.00 -3.60
N THR A 17 -4.62 -3.72 -3.16
CA THR A 17 -4.17 -3.99 -1.79
C THR A 17 -4.55 -2.88 -0.81
N PHE A 18 -4.52 -1.62 -1.24
CA PHE A 18 -5.01 -0.50 -0.44
C PHE A 18 -6.52 -0.29 -0.63
N GLY A 19 -7.05 -0.37 -1.85
CA GLY A 19 -8.42 0.03 -2.14
C GLY A 19 -8.47 1.42 -2.76
N TYR A 20 -9.31 2.31 -2.22
CA TYR A 20 -9.39 3.68 -2.77
C TYR A 20 -8.06 4.41 -2.55
N LEU A 21 -7.45 4.85 -3.64
CA LEU A 21 -6.30 5.77 -3.61
C LEU A 21 -6.60 6.98 -4.48
N SER A 22 -6.22 8.16 -4.01
CA SER A 22 -6.26 9.36 -4.85
C SER A 22 -5.09 9.36 -5.84
N THR A 23 -5.16 10.22 -6.86
CA THR A 23 -4.03 10.46 -7.75
C THR A 23 -2.76 10.85 -6.99
N ARG A 24 -2.90 11.60 -5.89
CA ARG A 24 -1.76 12.00 -5.05
C ARG A 24 -1.14 10.79 -4.35
N ASP A 25 -1.96 9.88 -3.83
CA ASP A 25 -1.45 8.68 -3.17
C ASP A 25 -0.74 7.77 -4.17
N VAL A 26 -1.35 7.54 -5.34
CA VAL A 26 -0.74 6.76 -6.42
C VAL A 26 0.57 7.39 -6.87
N SER A 27 0.65 8.72 -7.01
CA SER A 27 1.89 9.40 -7.40
C SER A 27 3.04 9.15 -6.42
N LYS A 28 2.76 9.09 -5.11
CA LYS A 28 3.76 8.84 -4.07
C LYS A 28 4.23 7.39 -4.05
N LEU A 29 3.28 6.46 -4.12
CA LEU A 29 3.59 5.03 -3.97
C LEU A 29 4.22 4.45 -5.24
N ALA A 30 3.76 4.88 -6.41
CA ALA A 30 4.17 4.29 -7.68
C ALA A 30 5.41 4.95 -8.31
N TRP A 31 5.78 6.15 -7.85
CA TRP A 31 6.99 6.87 -8.28
C TRP A 31 7.70 7.54 -7.09
N PRO A 32 8.21 6.75 -6.13
CA PRO A 32 8.76 7.28 -4.89
C PRO A 32 10.03 8.13 -5.08
N ASN A 33 10.76 7.91 -6.17
CA ASN A 33 12.02 8.60 -6.49
C ASN A 33 11.87 9.77 -7.47
N SER A 34 10.66 10.00 -7.99
CA SER A 34 10.42 11.07 -8.97
C SER A 34 10.05 12.39 -8.29
N GLU A 35 10.33 13.51 -8.97
CA GLU A 35 9.86 14.82 -8.53
C GLU A 35 8.32 14.84 -8.42
N SER A 36 7.81 15.48 -7.36
CA SER A 36 6.38 15.42 -7.03
C SER A 36 5.47 15.88 -8.18
N HIS A 37 5.86 16.88 -8.97
CA HIS A 37 5.06 17.35 -10.10
C HIS A 37 5.02 16.30 -11.23
N SER A 38 6.19 15.78 -11.61
CA SER A 38 6.32 14.74 -12.65
C SER A 38 5.58 13.47 -12.26
N ALA A 39 5.77 12.97 -11.03
CA ALA A 39 5.05 11.81 -10.49
C ALA A 39 3.53 11.99 -10.55
N HIS A 40 3.04 13.19 -10.26
CA HIS A 40 1.62 13.48 -10.31
C HIS A 40 1.07 13.44 -11.74
N VAL A 41 1.77 14.03 -12.70
CA VAL A 41 1.38 14.00 -14.12
C VAL A 41 1.38 12.57 -14.66
N MET A 42 2.41 11.78 -14.35
CA MET A 42 2.49 10.36 -14.73
C MET A 42 1.35 9.54 -14.11
N ALA A 43 1.01 9.80 -12.84
CA ALA A 43 -0.12 9.16 -12.17
C ALA A 43 -1.45 9.51 -12.84
N GLN A 44 -1.69 10.78 -13.17
CA GLN A 44 -2.89 11.22 -13.87
C GLN A 44 -3.04 10.52 -15.23
N ALA A 45 -1.98 10.52 -16.04
CA ALA A 45 -1.99 9.90 -17.37
C ALA A 45 -2.23 8.37 -17.27
N SER A 46 -1.55 7.71 -16.34
CA SER A 46 -1.68 6.25 -16.15
C SER A 46 -3.07 5.85 -15.66
N LEU A 47 -3.63 6.59 -14.70
CA LEU A 47 -4.96 6.33 -14.16
C LEU A 47 -6.06 6.60 -15.19
N SER A 48 -5.94 7.66 -15.99
CA SER A 48 -6.88 7.91 -17.10
C SER A 48 -6.83 6.76 -18.10
N ARG A 49 -5.64 6.31 -18.51
CA ARG A 49 -5.50 5.18 -19.42
C ARG A 49 -6.06 3.87 -18.85
N LEU A 50 -5.83 3.58 -17.58
CA LEU A 50 -6.41 2.41 -16.92
C LEU A 50 -7.95 2.51 -16.83
N ALA A 51 -8.49 3.72 -16.69
CA ALA A 51 -9.93 3.96 -16.69
C ALA A 51 -10.53 3.75 -18.09
N ASP A 52 -9.87 4.23 -19.15
CA ASP A 52 -10.27 4.01 -20.54
C ASP A 52 -10.27 2.52 -20.92
N LEU A 53 -9.33 1.76 -20.35
CA LEU A 53 -9.28 0.31 -20.47
C LEU A 53 -10.34 -0.41 -19.62
N GLY A 54 -11.12 0.31 -18.81
CA GLY A 54 -12.15 -0.23 -17.93
C GLY A 54 -11.58 -1.07 -16.79
N LEU A 55 -10.34 -0.82 -16.36
CA LEU A 55 -9.67 -1.56 -15.28
C LEU A 55 -9.82 -0.88 -13.93
N VAL A 56 -9.93 0.45 -13.92
CA VAL A 56 -10.18 1.24 -12.71
C VAL A 56 -11.41 2.11 -12.87
N LEU A 57 -12.10 2.37 -11.76
CA LEU A 57 -13.19 3.32 -11.67
C LEU A 57 -12.74 4.53 -10.85
N ALA A 58 -12.93 5.73 -11.38
CA ALA A 58 -12.80 6.97 -10.63
C ALA A 58 -14.14 7.31 -9.95
N ARG A 59 -14.10 7.57 -8.64
CA ARG A 59 -15.25 8.04 -7.86
C ARG A 59 -14.92 9.35 -7.15
N ASP A 60 -15.90 10.24 -7.07
CA ASP A 60 -15.76 11.48 -6.34
C ASP A 60 -15.83 11.21 -4.83
N LEU A 61 -14.78 11.61 -4.11
CA LEU A 61 -14.61 11.28 -2.69
C LEU A 61 -15.56 12.05 -1.75
N ARG A 62 -16.34 12.99 -2.30
CA ARG A 62 -17.31 13.82 -1.56
C ARG A 62 -18.72 13.23 -1.54
N GLU A 63 -19.03 12.28 -2.41
CA GLU A 63 -20.39 11.77 -2.56
C GLU A 63 -20.59 10.49 -1.74
N ARG A 64 -21.20 10.64 -0.55
CA ARG A 64 -21.99 9.52 -0.01
C ARG A 64 -23.08 9.22 -1.05
N PRO A 65 -23.41 7.94 -1.31
CA PRO A 65 -24.58 7.64 -2.12
C PRO A 65 -25.83 8.06 -1.34
N ALA A 66 -26.24 9.31 -1.52
CA ALA A 66 -27.56 9.75 -1.10
C ALA A 66 -28.55 9.14 -2.09
N ALA A 67 -29.36 8.22 -1.60
CA ALA A 67 -30.56 7.82 -2.31
C ALA A 67 -31.34 9.09 -2.71
N LYS A 68 -31.47 9.28 -4.03
CA LYS A 68 -32.23 10.36 -4.69
C LYS A 68 -31.68 11.78 -4.46
N ARG A 69 -31.03 12.32 -5.49
CA ARG A 69 -31.35 13.60 -6.15
C ARG A 69 -30.35 13.83 -7.27
N GLU A 70 -30.83 14.41 -8.37
CA GLU A 70 -30.10 14.74 -9.58
C GLU A 70 -28.69 15.26 -9.24
N ALA A 71 -27.68 14.54 -9.72
CA ALA A 71 -26.28 14.90 -9.48
C ALA A 71 -26.00 16.25 -10.14
N PRO A 72 -25.55 17.28 -9.39
CA PRO A 72 -25.11 18.52 -10.01
C PRO A 72 -23.89 18.23 -10.91
N PRO A 73 -23.64 19.03 -11.96
CA PRO A 73 -22.51 18.83 -12.85
C PRO A 73 -21.20 18.80 -12.04
N PRO A 74 -20.25 17.90 -12.37
CA PRO A 74 -19.03 17.73 -11.59
C PRO A 74 -18.26 19.04 -11.54
N LYS A 75 -18.07 19.60 -10.35
CA LYS A 75 -17.22 20.77 -10.17
C LYS A 75 -15.77 20.36 -10.46
N THR A 76 -15.10 21.11 -11.33
CA THR A 76 -13.65 20.99 -11.52
C THR A 76 -12.94 21.18 -10.18
N GLY A 77 -12.05 20.25 -9.81
CA GLY A 77 -11.31 20.30 -8.54
C GLY A 77 -11.86 19.43 -7.39
N ILE A 78 -12.83 18.55 -7.64
CA ILE A 78 -13.20 17.51 -6.66
C ILE A 78 -12.11 16.42 -6.64
N ALA A 79 -11.63 16.06 -5.46
CA ALA A 79 -10.67 14.97 -5.29
C ALA A 79 -11.31 13.64 -5.70
N LYS A 80 -10.70 12.97 -6.68
CA LYS A 80 -11.11 11.65 -7.16
C LYS A 80 -10.34 10.56 -6.44
N GLY A 81 -11.04 9.51 -6.04
CA GLY A 81 -10.49 8.25 -5.57
C GLY A 81 -10.65 7.20 -6.65
N TYR A 82 -9.60 6.41 -6.89
CA TYR A 82 -9.59 5.35 -7.88
C TYR A 82 -9.70 4.02 -7.16
N VAL A 83 -10.41 3.07 -7.76
CA VAL A 83 -10.57 1.70 -7.25
C VAL A 83 -10.58 0.71 -8.41
N LEU A 84 -10.19 -0.53 -8.15
CA LEU A 84 -10.31 -1.60 -9.14
C LEU A 84 -11.76 -1.86 -9.53
N THR A 85 -11.97 -2.03 -10.83
CA THR A 85 -13.16 -2.67 -11.37
C THR A 85 -13.07 -4.19 -11.21
N LYS A 86 -14.17 -4.91 -11.44
CA LYS A 86 -14.16 -6.38 -11.53
C LYS A 86 -13.14 -6.87 -12.57
N ARG A 87 -13.11 -6.23 -13.75
CA ARG A 87 -12.16 -6.56 -14.81
C ARG A 87 -10.71 -6.33 -14.39
N GLY A 88 -10.42 -5.19 -13.75
CA GLY A 88 -9.08 -4.90 -13.23
C GLY A 88 -8.62 -5.89 -12.16
N ALA A 89 -9.55 -6.35 -11.32
CA ALA A 89 -9.28 -7.41 -10.37
C ALA A 89 -9.01 -8.77 -11.04
N GLU A 90 -9.78 -9.14 -12.08
CA GLU A 90 -9.56 -10.36 -12.86
C GLU A 90 -8.17 -10.34 -13.53
N GLU A 91 -7.76 -9.22 -14.13
CA GLU A 91 -6.42 -9.06 -14.72
C GLU A 91 -5.31 -9.23 -13.67
N LEU A 92 -5.48 -8.66 -12.47
CA LEU A 92 -4.52 -8.86 -11.37
C LEU A 92 -4.49 -10.31 -10.91
N ASN A 93 -5.64 -10.94 -10.69
CA ASN A 93 -5.69 -12.33 -10.25
C ASN A 93 -5.04 -13.23 -11.30
N ASN A 94 -5.29 -13.02 -12.59
CA ASN A 94 -4.65 -13.77 -13.68
C ASN A 94 -3.13 -13.60 -13.70
N HIS A 95 -2.66 -12.37 -13.48
CA HIS A 95 -1.22 -12.09 -13.44
C HIS A 95 -0.54 -12.79 -12.26
N TRP A 96 -1.14 -12.70 -11.07
CA TRP A 96 -0.57 -13.22 -9.84
C TRP A 96 -0.94 -14.70 -9.56
N MET A 97 -1.80 -15.30 -10.37
CA MET A 97 -2.26 -16.69 -10.20
C MET A 97 -1.14 -17.74 -10.16
N PRO A 98 -0.04 -17.61 -10.93
CA PRO A 98 1.08 -18.55 -10.82
C PRO A 98 1.73 -18.52 -9.43
N GLU A 99 1.92 -17.32 -8.86
CA GLU A 99 2.42 -17.13 -7.49
C GLU A 99 1.46 -17.70 -6.43
N TYR A 100 0.16 -17.71 -6.72
CA TYR A 100 -0.91 -18.28 -5.88
C TYR A 100 -0.69 -19.77 -5.55
N SER A 101 0.00 -20.50 -6.42
CA SER A 101 0.23 -21.94 -6.24
C SER A 101 1.33 -22.25 -5.22
N VAL A 102 2.14 -21.26 -4.85
CA VAL A 102 3.29 -21.40 -3.93
C VAL A 102 2.89 -21.08 -2.48
N TYR A 103 1.85 -20.28 -2.26
CA TYR A 103 1.39 -19.90 -0.91
C TYR A 103 0.23 -20.79 -0.47
N ASP A 104 0.41 -21.53 0.64
CA ASP A 104 -0.56 -22.48 1.20
C ASP A 104 -1.99 -21.93 1.18
N LEU A 105 -2.81 -22.50 0.30
CA LEU A 105 -4.23 -22.27 0.31
C LEU A 105 -4.83 -22.99 1.51
N PRO A 106 -5.76 -22.37 2.26
CA PRO A 106 -6.48 -23.09 3.30
C PRO A 106 -7.13 -24.34 2.70
N GLU A 107 -7.01 -25.48 3.40
CA GLU A 107 -7.39 -26.83 2.95
C GLU A 107 -8.84 -26.93 2.41
N ASP A 108 -9.70 -25.98 2.77
CA ASP A 108 -11.06 -25.84 2.26
C ASP A 108 -11.13 -25.09 0.92
N GLY A 109 -10.45 -25.63 -0.09
CA GLY A 109 -11.02 -25.88 -1.43
C GLY A 109 -11.50 -24.72 -2.33
N ASN A 110 -11.33 -23.45 -1.98
CA ASN A 110 -11.54 -22.35 -2.92
C ASN A 110 -10.39 -21.34 -2.82
N ALA A 111 -9.61 -21.23 -3.89
CA ALA A 111 -8.70 -20.11 -4.12
C ALA A 111 -9.52 -18.81 -4.11
N SER A 112 -9.69 -18.22 -2.93
CA SER A 112 -10.50 -17.02 -2.75
C SER A 112 -9.79 -15.84 -3.39
N LEU A 113 -10.09 -15.55 -4.66
CA LEU A 113 -9.48 -14.49 -5.46
C LEU A 113 -9.06 -13.28 -4.59
N TRP A 114 -7.77 -12.94 -4.59
CA TRP A 114 -7.22 -11.84 -3.78
C TRP A 114 -7.92 -10.50 -4.04
N PHE A 115 -8.59 -10.34 -5.18
CA PHE A 115 -9.29 -9.11 -5.55
C PHE A 115 -10.80 -9.28 -5.84
N ALA A 116 -11.50 -10.19 -5.15
CA ALA A 116 -12.91 -10.53 -5.43
C ALA A 116 -13.94 -9.36 -5.36
N ASP A 117 -13.74 -8.37 -4.49
CA ASP A 117 -14.79 -7.37 -4.16
C ASP A 117 -14.81 -6.14 -5.09
N GLY A 118 -14.75 -6.35 -6.42
CA GLY A 118 -14.98 -5.26 -7.37
C GLY A 118 -16.18 -4.41 -6.92
N TYR A 119 -15.92 -3.12 -6.63
CA TYR A 119 -16.90 -2.06 -6.31
C TYR A 119 -17.47 -1.92 -4.88
N ASN A 120 -17.25 -2.85 -3.93
CA ASN A 120 -17.87 -2.77 -2.58
C ASN A 120 -16.94 -2.19 -1.50
N LEU A 121 -16.26 -1.09 -1.82
CA LEU A 121 -15.51 -0.35 -0.81
C LEU A 121 -16.31 0.82 -0.25
N SER A 122 -16.31 0.93 1.07
CA SER A 122 -16.82 2.10 1.79
C SER A 122 -15.85 3.27 1.61
N LEU A 123 -16.37 4.47 1.29
CA LEU A 123 -15.55 5.69 1.23
C LEU A 123 -14.93 6.06 2.59
N LYS A 124 -15.40 5.47 3.70
CA LYS A 124 -14.79 5.65 5.03
C LYS A 124 -13.34 5.14 5.06
N ASP A 125 -12.98 4.21 4.17
CA ASP A 125 -11.65 3.59 4.14
C ASP A 125 -10.58 4.47 3.49
N HIS A 126 -10.98 5.54 2.78
CA HIS A 126 -10.07 6.43 2.03
C HIS A 126 -9.37 7.48 2.92
N VAL A 127 -9.99 7.94 4.01
CA VAL A 127 -9.53 9.15 4.73
C VAL A 127 -8.43 8.86 5.76
N VAL A 128 -8.30 7.62 6.24
CA VAL A 128 -7.48 7.29 7.41
C VAL A 128 -6.02 6.93 7.04
N ARG A 129 -5.56 7.14 5.81
CA ARG A 129 -4.30 6.52 5.33
C ARG A 129 -3.17 7.48 4.96
N ALA A 130 -3.39 8.79 4.99
CA ALA A 130 -2.36 9.74 4.53
C ALA A 130 -1.00 9.58 5.25
N PRO A 131 -0.92 9.38 6.59
CA PRO A 131 0.35 9.11 7.26
C PRO A 131 0.97 7.77 6.86
N VAL A 132 0.14 6.75 6.65
CA VAL A 132 0.60 5.42 6.20
C VAL A 132 1.22 5.53 4.81
N ILE A 133 0.53 6.20 3.87
CA ILE A 133 1.03 6.42 2.51
C ILE A 133 2.32 7.24 2.52
N GLU A 134 2.38 8.29 3.34
CA GLU A 134 3.59 9.11 3.46
C GLU A 134 4.77 8.30 4.01
N LEU A 135 4.55 7.50 5.04
CA LEU A 135 5.60 6.67 5.61
C LEU A 135 6.05 5.60 4.62
N CYS A 136 5.12 4.89 3.95
CA CYS A 136 5.46 3.94 2.89
C CYS A 136 6.28 4.60 1.78
N HIS A 137 5.90 5.79 1.32
CA HIS A 137 6.65 6.54 0.32
C HIS A 137 8.08 6.83 0.78
N GLN A 138 8.26 7.31 2.01
CA GLN A 138 9.58 7.60 2.58
C GLN A 138 10.44 6.34 2.67
N MET A 139 9.88 5.22 3.15
CA MET A 139 10.60 3.96 3.27
C MET A 139 10.99 3.40 1.91
N THR A 140 10.06 3.34 0.96
CA THR A 140 10.36 2.86 -0.39
C THR A 140 11.42 3.72 -1.06
N ARG A 141 11.41 5.04 -0.86
CA ARG A 141 12.44 5.95 -1.38
C ARG A 141 13.81 5.72 -0.72
N GLN A 142 13.86 5.54 0.60
CA GLN A 142 15.12 5.42 1.33
C GLN A 142 15.77 4.04 1.20
N TRP A 143 14.97 2.99 1.10
CA TRP A 143 15.44 1.62 1.05
C TRP A 143 15.60 1.07 -0.37
N SER A 144 15.13 1.80 -1.40
CA SER A 144 15.49 1.49 -2.78
C SER A 144 16.86 2.05 -3.13
N PRO A 145 17.84 1.19 -3.46
CA PRO A 145 19.12 1.68 -3.93
C PRO A 145 18.89 2.55 -5.17
N LEU A 146 19.51 3.73 -5.16
CA LEU A 146 19.67 4.57 -6.33
C LEU A 146 20.71 3.89 -7.20
N ASP A 147 20.34 2.86 -7.96
CA ASP A 147 21.20 2.45 -9.06
C ASP A 147 21.04 3.50 -10.16
N ASP A 148 22.18 4.08 -10.58
CA ASP A 148 22.33 4.97 -11.75
C ASP A 148 22.06 4.23 -13.09
N THR A 149 21.41 3.07 -13.05
CA THR A 149 21.00 2.34 -14.24
C THR A 149 19.78 2.98 -14.89
N ASP A 150 19.76 2.87 -16.22
CA ASP A 150 18.82 3.47 -17.15
C ASP A 150 17.37 3.54 -16.59
N PRO A 151 16.71 4.71 -16.55
CA PRO A 151 15.34 4.85 -16.04
C PRO A 151 14.29 4.03 -16.82
N THR A 152 14.68 3.43 -17.94
CA THR A 152 13.85 2.47 -18.71
C THR A 152 13.94 1.03 -18.19
N GLU A 153 14.97 0.70 -17.41
CA GLU A 153 15.16 -0.56 -16.68
C GLU A 153 15.03 -0.33 -15.17
N GLN A 154 13.97 0.36 -14.74
CA GLN A 154 13.62 0.42 -13.32
C GLN A 154 13.36 -1.00 -12.79
N THR A 155 14.40 -1.64 -12.27
CA THR A 155 14.31 -2.86 -11.49
C THR A 155 13.35 -2.55 -10.36
N PHE A 156 12.21 -3.23 -10.36
CA PHE A 156 11.12 -2.99 -9.43
C PHE A 156 11.65 -2.89 -7.99
N LEU A 157 11.52 -1.68 -7.44
CA LEU A 157 11.36 -1.33 -6.03
C LEU A 157 11.84 -2.41 -5.06
N SER A 158 13.02 -2.21 -4.48
CA SER A 158 13.56 -3.09 -3.41
C SER A 158 12.55 -3.38 -2.31
N ILE A 159 11.64 -2.43 -2.03
CA ILE A 159 10.59 -2.54 -1.02
C ILE A 159 9.26 -2.02 -1.55
N LEU A 160 8.27 -2.91 -1.57
CA LEU A 160 6.92 -2.67 -2.03
C LEU A 160 5.94 -2.55 -0.86
N PRO A 161 5.09 -1.50 -0.81
CA PRO A 161 4.01 -1.43 0.14
C PRO A 161 2.79 -2.23 -0.32
N VAL A 162 2.32 -3.14 0.54
CA VAL A 162 1.06 -3.88 0.41
C VAL A 162 0.06 -3.31 1.40
N GLY A 163 -1.09 -2.85 0.90
CA GLY A 163 -2.14 -2.31 1.75
C GLY A 163 -2.83 -3.38 2.62
N PRO A 164 -3.64 -2.94 3.59
CA PRO A 164 -4.22 -3.80 4.62
C PRO A 164 -5.20 -4.84 4.04
N ARG A 165 -5.82 -4.53 2.90
CA ARG A 165 -6.69 -5.51 2.21
C ARG A 165 -5.88 -6.66 1.64
N GLY A 166 -4.73 -6.36 1.06
CA GLY A 166 -3.81 -7.38 0.55
C GLY A 166 -3.44 -8.36 1.65
N ALA A 167 -2.93 -7.83 2.79
CA ALA A 167 -2.60 -8.65 3.94
C ALA A 167 -3.81 -9.46 4.46
N SER A 168 -4.98 -8.84 4.64
CA SER A 168 -6.19 -9.54 5.12
C SER A 168 -6.63 -10.72 4.24
N ARG A 169 -6.32 -10.66 2.93
CA ARG A 169 -6.68 -11.68 1.94
C ARG A 169 -5.57 -12.68 1.67
N ASN A 170 -4.52 -12.68 2.48
CA ASN A 170 -3.35 -13.52 2.28
C ASN A 170 -2.65 -13.28 0.93
N PHE A 171 -2.70 -12.05 0.40
CA PHE A 171 -1.93 -11.68 -0.78
C PHE A 171 -0.46 -11.97 -0.49
N LEU A 172 0.17 -12.85 -1.29
CA LEU A 172 1.56 -13.28 -1.13
C LEU A 172 1.89 -13.84 0.27
N GLY A 173 0.95 -14.55 0.90
CA GLY A 173 1.19 -15.19 2.20
C GLY A 173 1.16 -14.24 3.41
N LEU A 174 0.74 -12.98 3.23
CA LEU A 174 0.86 -11.93 4.26
C LEU A 174 -0.26 -11.93 5.32
N LYS A 175 -1.08 -12.98 5.44
CA LYS A 175 -2.23 -12.99 6.38
C LYS A 175 -1.83 -12.83 7.84
N ALA A 176 -0.66 -13.35 8.24
CA ALA A 176 -0.12 -13.17 9.59
C ALA A 176 0.04 -11.68 9.97
N TYR A 177 0.30 -10.83 8.99
CA TYR A 177 0.58 -9.40 9.15
C TYR A 177 -0.66 -8.52 8.91
N SER A 178 -1.84 -9.11 8.81
CA SER A 178 -3.13 -8.41 8.59
C SER A 178 -3.53 -7.42 9.69
N HIS A 179 -2.80 -7.41 10.81
CA HIS A 179 -3.01 -6.51 11.93
C HIS A 179 -2.33 -5.13 11.75
N PHE A 180 -1.57 -4.95 10.67
CA PHE A 180 -0.97 -3.69 10.25
C PHE A 180 -1.81 -2.96 9.20
N ASP A 181 -1.65 -1.64 9.12
CA ASP A 181 -2.33 -0.77 8.16
C ASP A 181 -1.64 -0.74 6.78
N ALA A 182 -0.38 -1.18 6.72
CA ALA A 182 0.30 -1.61 5.50
C ALA A 182 1.43 -2.57 5.87
N VAL A 183 1.91 -3.33 4.89
CA VAL A 183 3.04 -4.24 5.02
C VAL A 183 4.08 -3.87 3.98
N LEU A 184 5.33 -3.70 4.39
CA LEU A 184 6.47 -3.50 3.50
C LEU A 184 7.09 -4.87 3.22
N VAL A 185 7.21 -5.22 1.94
CA VAL A 185 7.83 -6.47 1.49
C VAL A 185 9.01 -6.19 0.58
N ASN A 186 10.01 -7.06 0.57
CA ASN A 186 11.15 -6.93 -0.34
C ASN A 186 10.81 -7.40 -1.77
N ASN A 187 11.79 -7.40 -2.67
CA ASN A 187 11.64 -7.88 -4.06
C ASN A 187 11.30 -9.38 -4.18
N ARG A 188 11.47 -10.16 -3.11
CA ARG A 188 11.07 -11.57 -3.01
C ARG A 188 9.70 -11.74 -2.34
N PHE A 189 8.99 -10.63 -2.09
CA PHE A 189 7.73 -10.59 -1.36
C PHE A 189 7.81 -11.05 0.09
N GLU A 190 9.02 -11.10 0.66
CA GLU A 190 9.22 -11.43 2.07
C GLU A 190 8.92 -10.20 2.92
N PHE A 191 8.35 -10.45 4.10
CA PHE A 191 8.01 -9.40 5.06
C PHE A 191 9.27 -8.69 5.58
N VAL A 192 9.31 -7.36 5.43
CA VAL A 192 10.39 -6.51 5.96
C VAL A 192 9.92 -5.78 7.21
N ALA A 193 8.77 -5.09 7.15
CA ALA A 193 8.21 -4.38 8.30
C ALA A 193 6.71 -4.10 8.13
N GLY A 194 5.99 -4.08 9.25
CA GLY A 194 4.62 -3.57 9.29
C GLY A 194 4.56 -2.05 9.42
N VAL A 195 3.48 -1.42 8.95
CA VAL A 195 3.16 -0.02 9.25
C VAL A 195 1.88 0.02 10.06
N TYR A 196 1.99 0.55 11.28
CA TYR A 196 0.85 0.75 12.19
C TYR A 196 0.48 2.23 12.24
N LEU A 197 -0.78 2.55 11.95
CA LEU A 197 -1.33 3.88 12.17
C LEU A 197 -1.74 4.04 13.64
N ALA A 198 -1.06 4.95 14.33
CA ALA A 198 -1.36 5.21 15.73
C ALA A 198 -2.76 5.79 15.92
N ASP A 199 -3.52 5.19 16.84
CA ASP A 199 -4.77 5.75 17.34
C ASP A 199 -4.56 7.20 17.85
N PRO A 200 -5.48 8.14 17.56
CA PRO A 200 -5.40 9.52 18.04
C PRO A 200 -5.29 9.63 19.57
N LEU A 201 -5.82 8.66 20.31
CA LEU A 201 -5.69 8.56 21.76
C LEU A 201 -4.37 7.88 22.12
N THR A 202 -3.46 8.66 22.71
CA THR A 202 -2.10 8.20 23.09
C THR A 202 -2.09 6.96 23.98
N SER A 203 -3.08 6.82 24.87
CA SER A 203 -3.21 5.64 25.76
C SER A 203 -3.49 4.37 24.96
N THR A 204 -4.44 4.43 24.02
CA THR A 204 -4.80 3.32 23.13
C THR A 204 -3.63 2.95 22.23
N ALA A 205 -2.99 3.96 21.61
CA ALA A 205 -1.82 3.74 20.78
C ALA A 205 -0.66 3.10 21.56
N THR A 206 -0.39 3.56 22.78
CA THR A 206 0.69 3.00 23.62
C THR A 206 0.45 1.55 24.00
N ALA A 207 -0.80 1.19 24.33
CA ALA A 207 -1.16 -0.19 24.62
C ALA A 207 -0.97 -1.09 23.39
N LYS A 208 -1.39 -0.62 22.21
CA LYS A 208 -1.23 -1.35 20.95
C LYS A 208 0.24 -1.51 20.55
N VAL A 209 1.05 -0.45 20.62
CA VAL A 209 2.50 -0.51 20.35
C VAL A 209 3.18 -1.51 21.27
N SER A 210 2.82 -1.52 22.56
CA SER A 210 3.37 -2.48 23.54
C SER A 210 2.93 -3.92 23.26
N LYS A 211 1.77 -4.13 22.63
CA LYS A 211 1.30 -5.45 22.21
C LYS A 211 2.06 -5.91 20.96
N LEU A 212 2.18 -5.06 19.95
CA LEU A 212 2.88 -5.36 18.70
C LEU A 212 4.36 -5.64 18.96
N SER A 213 5.03 -4.83 19.80
CA SER A 213 6.45 -5.03 20.13
C SER A 213 6.75 -6.38 20.80
N LYS A 214 5.76 -6.98 21.48
CA LYS A 214 5.92 -8.30 22.11
C LYS A 214 5.76 -9.46 21.12
N GLN A 215 5.18 -9.21 19.95
CA GLN A 215 5.06 -10.23 18.89
C GLN A 215 6.40 -10.48 18.21
N GLY A 216 7.30 -9.49 18.23
CA GLY A 216 8.66 -9.61 17.70
C GLY A 216 8.80 -9.16 16.24
N ASP A 217 7.71 -8.91 15.54
CA ASP A 217 7.73 -8.42 14.16
C ASP A 217 8.26 -6.97 14.09
N PRO A 218 9.19 -6.64 13.18
CA PRO A 218 9.58 -5.26 12.90
C PRO A 218 8.39 -4.43 12.40
N PHE A 219 8.21 -3.22 12.95
CA PHE A 219 7.17 -2.31 12.49
C PHE A 219 7.52 -0.84 12.67
N LEU A 220 6.88 0.00 11.88
CA LEU A 220 6.96 1.45 11.92
C LEU A 220 5.62 2.02 12.40
N ILE A 221 5.66 3.20 13.01
CA ILE A 221 4.46 3.90 13.48
C ILE A 221 4.22 5.13 12.60
N ALA A 222 3.09 5.13 11.90
CA ALA A 222 2.56 6.30 11.23
C ALA A 222 1.68 7.09 12.22
N VAL A 223 1.87 8.41 12.29
CA VAL A 223 1.10 9.28 13.19
C VAL A 223 0.50 10.43 12.39
N ASP A 224 -0.77 10.75 12.62
CA ASP A 224 -1.41 11.96 12.08
C ASP A 224 -0.91 13.24 12.77
N ARG A 225 -0.56 13.11 14.06
CA ARG A 225 -0.06 14.21 14.89
C ARG A 225 1.08 13.70 15.76
N PRO A 226 2.16 14.48 15.94
CA PRO A 226 3.28 14.06 16.76
C PRO A 226 2.81 13.90 18.23
N PRO A 227 2.96 12.72 18.84
CA PRO A 227 2.73 12.57 20.27
C PRO A 227 3.82 13.31 21.06
N ARG A 228 3.64 13.43 22.38
CA ARG A 228 4.64 14.05 23.26
C ARG A 228 5.98 13.32 23.12
N LEU A 229 7.09 14.06 23.19
CA LEU A 229 8.44 13.51 23.03
C LEU A 229 8.71 12.30 23.93
N LEU A 230 8.28 12.34 25.19
CA LEU A 230 8.43 11.23 26.13
C LEU A 230 7.72 9.94 25.66
N THR A 231 6.59 10.06 24.97
CA THR A 231 5.87 8.92 24.39
C THR A 231 6.64 8.38 23.18
N LEU A 232 7.14 9.27 22.31
CA LEU A 232 7.94 8.87 21.15
C LEU A 232 9.18 8.09 21.55
N VAL A 233 9.92 8.56 22.57
CA VAL A 233 11.10 7.87 23.10
C VAL A 233 10.73 6.47 23.57
N LYS A 234 9.68 6.34 24.39
CA LYS A 234 9.20 5.04 24.89
C LYS A 234 8.77 4.09 23.77
N TRP A 235 8.13 4.60 22.72
CA TRP A 235 7.74 3.78 21.57
C TRP A 235 8.98 3.33 20.79
N ARG A 236 9.92 4.25 20.51
CA ARG A 236 11.17 3.94 19.82
C ARG A 236 11.97 2.85 20.55
N GLU A 237 12.16 2.96 21.85
CA GLU A 237 12.91 1.99 22.66
C GLU A 237 12.33 0.56 22.55
N ARG A 238 11.01 0.44 22.38
CA ARG A 238 10.33 -0.85 22.23
C ARG A 238 10.49 -1.47 20.84
N ILE A 239 10.68 -0.63 19.81
CA ILE A 239 10.61 -1.03 18.41
C ILE A 239 12.00 -1.19 17.82
N ALA A 240 12.95 -0.35 18.25
CA ALA A 240 14.31 -0.30 17.73
C ALA A 240 15.01 -1.67 17.66
N PRO A 241 14.88 -2.58 18.66
CA PRO A 241 15.55 -3.87 18.58
C PRO A 241 15.11 -4.73 17.39
N ALA A 242 13.80 -4.85 17.17
CA ALA A 242 13.26 -5.64 16.06
C ALA A 242 13.56 -4.98 14.71
N LEU A 243 13.50 -3.64 14.65
CA LEU A 243 13.78 -2.89 13.42
C LEU A 243 15.26 -2.95 13.03
N ALA A 244 16.17 -2.87 14.01
CA ALA A 244 17.61 -2.99 13.77
C ALA A 244 17.96 -4.39 13.23
N ALA A 245 17.42 -5.44 13.84
CA ALA A 245 17.60 -6.81 13.36
C ALA A 245 17.02 -7.04 11.95
N ALA A 246 15.97 -6.33 11.57
CA ALA A 246 15.42 -6.39 10.22
C ALA A 246 16.33 -5.67 9.21
N VAL A 247 16.79 -4.47 9.54
CA VAL A 247 17.74 -3.72 8.69
C VAL A 247 19.02 -4.51 8.46
N GLU A 248 19.61 -5.09 9.51
CA GLU A 248 20.83 -5.92 9.39
C GLU A 248 20.67 -7.11 8.44
N LYS A 249 19.48 -7.72 8.37
CA LYS A 249 19.21 -8.83 7.46
C LYS A 249 19.04 -8.41 6.00
N GLU A 250 18.54 -7.20 5.77
CA GLU A 250 18.29 -6.67 4.43
C GLU A 250 19.50 -5.90 3.86
N LEU A 251 20.55 -5.67 4.65
CA LEU A 251 21.78 -5.03 4.16
C LEU A 251 22.52 -5.95 3.17
N PRO A 252 23.03 -5.42 2.05
CA PRO A 252 23.88 -6.18 1.14
C PRO A 252 25.11 -6.74 1.85
N PRO A 253 25.60 -7.94 1.47
CA PRO A 253 26.83 -8.50 2.03
C PRO A 253 27.99 -7.50 1.91
N GLY A 254 28.68 -7.20 3.03
CA GLY A 254 29.81 -6.27 3.07
C GLY A 254 29.49 -4.84 3.53
N LEU A 255 28.22 -4.54 3.81
CA LEU A 255 27.80 -3.34 4.54
C LEU A 255 27.34 -3.76 5.95
N GLU A 256 28.25 -4.28 6.77
CA GLU A 256 27.97 -4.49 8.19
C GLU A 256 28.00 -3.13 8.92
N ALA A 257 27.09 -2.96 9.89
CA ALA A 257 26.91 -1.73 10.65
C ALA A 257 28.07 -1.43 11.63
#